data_AF-A0A2D5VLV6-F1
#
_entry.id   AF-A0A2D5VLV6-F1
#
_cell.length_a   1.000
_cell.length_b   1.000
_cell.length_c   1.000
_cell.angle_alpha   90.00
_cell.angle_beta   90.00
_cell.angle_gamma   90.00
#
_symmetry.space_group_name_H-M   'P 1'
#
loop_
_entity.id
_entity.type
_entity.pdbx_description
1 polymer ?
#
loop_
_entity_poly.entity_id
_entity_poly.type
_entity_poly.pdbx_seq_one_letter_code
_entity_poly.pdbx_strand_id
1 'polypeptide(L)'
;MSRNDPQFKLRMPLDLRARAEAAANASGRSLNAELVARLEANFISIAPPERLIPAAKARELASLSRSGIPEEVRRRTLSGINKAISLGHSSASIDIKDLQLNAGGLDEKELEEIFKGLIKELVSAGYEVELDGGAWLWVKF
;
A
#
# COMPACT_ATOMS: atom_id res chain seq x y z
N MET A 1 4.13 -10.60 -33.67
CA MET A 1 3.59 -9.22 -33.63
C MET A 1 4.48 -8.41 -32.72
N SER A 2 5.25 -7.46 -33.27
CA SER A 2 6.09 -6.57 -32.46
C SER A 2 5.21 -5.78 -31.49
N ARG A 3 5.50 -5.91 -30.18
CA ARG A 3 4.97 -4.97 -29.19
C ARG A 3 5.55 -3.59 -29.51
N ASN A 4 4.69 -2.64 -29.89
CA ASN A 4 5.02 -1.26 -30.27
C ASN A 4 5.33 -0.36 -29.07
N ASP A 5 5.62 -0.93 -27.91
CA ASP A 5 5.86 -0.15 -26.69
C ASP A 5 7.25 0.51 -26.77
N PRO A 6 7.34 1.85 -26.63
CA PRO A 6 8.62 2.55 -26.71
C PRO A 6 9.57 2.08 -25.60
N GLN A 7 10.79 1.69 -25.99
CA GLN A 7 11.79 1.20 -25.05
C GLN A 7 12.44 2.36 -24.29
N PHE A 8 12.33 2.34 -22.96
CA PHE A 8 12.96 3.32 -22.06
C PHE A 8 14.21 2.74 -21.40
N LYS A 9 15.34 3.45 -21.44
CA LYS A 9 16.58 3.07 -20.74
C LYS A 9 16.57 3.61 -19.31
N LEU A 10 16.09 2.82 -18.37
CA LEU A 10 16.07 3.15 -16.94
C LEU A 10 17.47 3.00 -16.32
N ARG A 11 17.96 4.06 -15.67
CA ARG A 11 19.13 3.98 -14.77
C ARG A 11 18.64 3.79 -13.35
N MET A 12 19.17 2.80 -12.65
CA MET A 12 18.75 2.46 -11.29
C MET A 12 19.95 2.09 -10.42
N PRO A 13 19.95 2.45 -9.12
CA PRO A 13 20.94 1.97 -8.16
C PRO A 13 20.99 0.44 -8.13
N LEU A 14 22.19 -0.11 -7.87
CA LEU A 14 22.43 -1.55 -7.95
C LEU A 14 21.54 -2.34 -6.98
N ASP A 15 21.38 -1.82 -5.76
CA ASP A 15 20.55 -2.43 -4.71
C ASP A 15 19.07 -2.48 -5.12
N LEU A 16 18.55 -1.38 -5.69
CA LEU A 16 17.19 -1.32 -6.19
C LEU A 16 16.95 -2.32 -7.33
N ARG A 17 17.96 -2.54 -8.18
CA ARG A 17 17.89 -3.53 -9.25
C ARG A 17 17.79 -4.94 -8.71
N ALA A 18 18.63 -5.28 -7.74
CA ALA A 18 18.61 -6.60 -7.11
C ALA A 18 17.26 -6.91 -6.46
N ARG A 19 16.67 -5.93 -5.76
CA ARG A 19 15.32 -6.07 -5.17
C ARG A 19 14.24 -6.27 -6.22
N ALA A 20 14.32 -5.57 -7.35
CA ALA A 20 13.37 -5.72 -8.46
C ALA A 20 13.51 -7.09 -9.16
N GLU A 21 14.73 -7.60 -9.33
CA GLU A 21 14.98 -8.92 -9.92
C GLU A 21 14.47 -10.06 -9.01
N ALA A 22 14.69 -9.96 -7.69
CA ALA A 22 14.13 -10.90 -6.72
C ALA A 22 12.59 -10.94 -6.77
N ALA A 23 11.95 -9.77 -6.83
CA ALA A 23 10.51 -9.66 -6.93
C ALA A 23 9.95 -10.22 -8.26
N ALA A 24 10.65 -9.98 -9.37
CA ALA A 24 10.29 -10.51 -10.68
C ALA A 24 10.34 -12.04 -10.70
N ASN A 25 11.41 -12.63 -10.12
CA ASN A 25 11.57 -14.07 -9.98
C ASN A 25 10.47 -14.68 -9.11
N ALA A 26 10.18 -14.08 -7.96
CA ALA A 26 9.10 -14.54 -7.07
C ALA A 26 7.71 -14.51 -7.76
N SER A 27 7.52 -13.56 -8.68
CA SER A 27 6.27 -13.39 -9.43
C SER A 27 6.22 -14.18 -10.75
N GLY A 28 7.29 -14.90 -11.12
CA GLY A 28 7.39 -15.60 -12.41
C GLY A 28 7.38 -14.67 -13.63
N ARG A 29 7.77 -13.40 -13.47
CA ARG A 29 7.77 -12.37 -14.51
C ARG A 29 9.21 -12.01 -14.91
N SER A 30 9.36 -11.46 -16.12
CA SER A 30 10.62 -10.78 -16.46
C SER A 30 10.75 -9.47 -15.67
N LEU A 31 11.98 -9.01 -15.45
CA LEU A 31 12.24 -7.75 -14.75
C LEU A 31 11.44 -6.58 -15.35
N ASN A 32 11.39 -6.48 -16.68
CA ASN A 32 10.60 -5.44 -17.35
C ASN A 32 9.09 -5.59 -17.09
N ALA A 33 8.55 -6.81 -17.12
CA ALA A 33 7.13 -7.05 -16.86
C ALA A 33 6.75 -6.71 -15.41
N GLU A 34 7.64 -7.00 -14.44
CA GLU A 34 7.44 -6.64 -13.05
C GLU A 34 7.50 -5.12 -12.83
N LEU A 35 8.46 -4.43 -13.45
CA LEU A 35 8.56 -2.97 -13.38
C LEU A 35 7.33 -2.28 -13.97
N VAL A 36 6.86 -2.75 -15.13
CA VAL A 36 5.63 -2.23 -15.76
C VAL A 36 4.43 -2.49 -14.85
N ALA A 37 4.26 -3.70 -14.31
CA ALA A 37 3.15 -4.02 -13.41
C ALA A 37 3.14 -3.14 -12.16
N ARG A 38 4.31 -2.85 -11.58
CA ARG A 38 4.42 -1.93 -10.44
C ARG A 38 4.09 -0.49 -10.79
N LEU A 39 4.52 -0.02 -11.96
CA LEU A 39 4.18 1.32 -12.44
C LEU A 39 2.67 1.43 -12.70
N GLU A 40 2.08 0.46 -13.40
CA GLU A 40 0.63 0.38 -13.63
C GLU A 40 -0.14 0.40 -12.30
N ALA A 41 0.28 -0.38 -11.30
CA ALA A 41 -0.32 -0.39 -9.97
C ALA A 41 -0.27 0.99 -9.29
N ASN A 42 0.84 1.72 -9.44
CA ASN A 42 0.96 3.08 -8.90
C ASN A 42 0.09 4.10 -9.65
N PHE A 43 -0.08 3.99 -10.97
CA PHE A 43 -0.86 4.96 -11.74
C PHE A 43 -2.38 4.79 -11.61
N ILE A 44 -2.87 3.62 -11.18
CA ILE A 44 -4.28 3.38 -10.89
C ILE A 44 -4.80 4.29 -9.75
N SER A 45 -3.93 4.74 -8.83
CA SER A 45 -4.32 5.62 -7.73
C SER A 45 -4.24 7.13 -8.05
N ILE A 46 -3.64 7.51 -9.19
CA ILE A 46 -3.26 8.92 -9.47
C ILE A 46 -4.13 9.57 -10.57
N ALA A 47 -4.76 8.80 -11.47
CA ALA A 47 -5.57 9.35 -12.55
C ALA A 47 -6.92 8.62 -12.69
N PRO A 48 -8.03 9.34 -13.00
CA PRO A 48 -9.28 8.69 -13.38
C PRO A 48 -9.04 7.85 -14.65
N PRO A 49 -9.42 6.57 -14.69
CA PRO A 49 -9.15 5.73 -15.83
C PRO A 49 -9.90 6.25 -17.08
N GLU A 50 -9.19 6.70 -18.10
CA GLU A 50 -9.74 7.16 -19.39
C GLU A 50 -10.55 6.07 -20.12
N ARG A 51 -10.39 4.79 -19.72
CA ARG A 51 -11.10 3.62 -20.24
C ARG A 51 -11.43 2.65 -19.13
N LEU A 52 -12.61 2.02 -19.21
CA LEU A 52 -13.06 1.01 -18.25
C LEU A 52 -12.10 -0.19 -18.25
N ILE A 53 -11.54 -0.52 -17.08
CA ILE A 53 -10.67 -1.68 -16.91
C ILE A 53 -11.52 -2.96 -16.96
N PRO A 54 -11.17 -3.96 -17.79
CA PRO A 54 -11.89 -5.23 -17.82
C PRO A 54 -11.87 -5.93 -16.45
N ALA A 55 -12.98 -6.58 -16.08
CA ALA A 55 -13.14 -7.20 -14.75
C ALA A 55 -12.04 -8.22 -14.40
N ALA A 56 -11.54 -8.98 -15.38
CA ALA A 56 -10.43 -9.91 -15.16
C ALA A 56 -9.14 -9.19 -14.75
N LYS A 57 -8.83 -8.07 -15.43
CA LYS A 57 -7.65 -7.24 -15.11
C LYS A 57 -7.81 -6.52 -13.78
N ALA A 58 -9.02 -6.04 -13.48
CA ALA A 58 -9.33 -5.43 -12.19
C ALA A 58 -9.09 -6.40 -11.02
N ARG A 59 -9.48 -7.68 -11.16
CA ARG A 59 -9.21 -8.71 -10.13
C ARG A 59 -7.72 -8.99 -9.96
N GLU A 60 -6.96 -9.06 -11.04
CA GLU A 60 -5.50 -9.24 -10.98
C GLU A 60 -4.83 -8.09 -10.22
N LEU A 61 -5.17 -6.84 -10.59
CA LEU A 61 -4.63 -5.63 -9.98
C LEU A 61 -5.03 -5.49 -8.50
N ALA A 62 -6.29 -5.81 -8.17
CA ALA A 62 -6.76 -5.82 -6.80
C ALA A 62 -6.00 -6.85 -5.95
N SER A 63 -5.73 -8.05 -6.49
CA SER A 63 -4.96 -9.08 -5.80
C SER A 63 -3.52 -8.63 -5.51
N LEU A 64 -2.85 -8.05 -6.52
CA LEU A 64 -1.49 -7.53 -6.37
C LEU A 64 -1.43 -6.41 -5.32
N SER A 65 -2.41 -5.51 -5.31
CA SER A 65 -2.45 -4.37 -4.39
C SER A 65 -2.69 -4.78 -2.94
N ARG A 66 -3.38 -5.91 -2.68
CA ARG A 66 -3.59 -6.41 -1.30
C ARG A 66 -2.29 -6.69 -0.56
N SER A 67 -1.24 -7.11 -1.25
CA SER A 67 0.07 -7.35 -0.62
C SER A 67 0.72 -6.09 -0.04
N GLY A 68 0.31 -4.90 -0.50
CA GLY A 68 0.82 -3.61 -0.04
C GLY A 68 0.00 -2.95 1.08
N ILE A 69 -1.08 -3.58 1.56
CA ILE A 69 -1.97 -3.00 2.58
C ILE A 69 -1.24 -2.55 3.85
N PRO A 70 -0.32 -3.34 4.44
CA PRO A 70 0.39 -2.91 5.65
C PRO A 70 1.22 -1.64 5.47
N GLU A 71 1.93 -1.56 4.34
CA GLU A 71 2.73 -0.37 3.99
C GLU A 71 1.84 0.84 3.69
N GLU A 72 0.68 0.63 3.07
CA GLU A 72 -0.28 1.70 2.80
C GLU A 72 -0.91 2.25 4.08
N VAL A 73 -1.30 1.38 5.03
CA VAL A 73 -1.78 1.80 6.35
C VAL A 73 -0.70 2.61 7.05
N ARG A 74 0.55 2.10 7.11
CA ARG A 74 1.67 2.82 7.71
C ARG A 74 1.86 4.21 7.10
N ARG A 75 1.88 4.31 5.78
CA ARG A 75 2.02 5.57 5.05
C ARG A 75 0.92 6.56 5.44
N ARG A 76 -0.34 6.11 5.50
CA ARG A 76 -1.48 6.94 5.91
C ARG A 76 -1.40 7.37 7.36
N THR A 77 -1.01 6.47 8.27
CA THR A 77 -0.85 6.77 9.69
C THR A 77 0.16 7.89 9.90
N LEU A 78 1.36 7.76 9.34
CA LEU A 78 2.40 8.78 9.46
C LEU A 78 1.98 10.11 8.84
N SER A 79 1.35 10.07 7.66
CA SER A 79 0.82 11.28 7.01
C SER A 79 -0.29 11.95 7.83
N GLY A 80 -1.17 11.17 8.45
CA GLY A 80 -2.26 11.65 9.30
C GLY A 80 -1.75 12.30 10.58
N ILE A 81 -0.78 11.67 11.25
CA ILE A 81 -0.11 12.23 12.43
C ILE A 81 0.56 13.56 12.09
N ASN A 82 1.37 13.60 11.02
CA ASN A 82 2.04 14.83 10.60
C ASN A 82 1.04 15.95 10.28
N LYS A 83 -0.08 15.61 9.63
CA LYS A 83 -1.14 16.57 9.34
C LYS A 83 -1.79 17.08 10.63
N ALA A 84 -2.11 16.21 11.58
CA ALA A 84 -2.69 16.58 12.88
C ALA A 84 -1.76 17.51 13.67
N ILE A 85 -0.45 17.19 13.72
CA ILE A 85 0.57 18.03 14.35
C ILE A 85 0.62 19.41 13.69
N SER A 86 0.63 19.46 12.36
CA SER A 86 0.67 20.74 11.61
C SER A 86 -0.54 21.64 11.88
N LEU A 87 -1.65 21.06 12.35
CA LEU A 87 -2.88 21.77 12.69
C LEU A 87 -3.00 22.06 14.20
N GLY A 88 -2.04 21.62 15.02
CA GLY A 88 -2.07 21.79 16.47
C GLY A 88 -3.09 20.88 17.18
N HIS A 89 -3.49 19.77 16.56
CA HIS A 89 -4.35 18.78 17.20
C HIS A 89 -3.54 17.92 18.19
N SER A 90 -4.20 17.30 19.16
CA SER A 90 -3.62 16.30 20.08
C SER A 90 -3.90 14.85 19.65
N SER A 91 -4.56 14.68 18.51
CA SER A 91 -4.90 13.36 17.98
C SER A 91 -5.08 13.41 16.46
N ALA A 92 -4.88 12.25 15.84
CA ALA A 92 -5.12 11.97 14.45
C ALA A 92 -6.17 10.86 14.32
N SER A 93 -7.13 11.07 13.43
CA SER A 93 -8.07 10.04 12.98
C SER A 93 -7.72 9.70 11.53
N ILE A 94 -7.41 8.44 11.28
CA ILE A 94 -6.97 7.95 9.98
C ILE A 94 -8.03 7.01 9.42
N ASP A 95 -8.60 7.39 8.26
CA ASP A 95 -9.56 6.57 7.52
C ASP A 95 -8.83 5.45 6.75
N ILE A 96 -9.19 4.21 7.07
CA ILE A 96 -8.72 3.00 6.40
C ILE A 96 -9.89 2.14 5.87
N LYS A 97 -11.11 2.68 5.89
CA LYS A 97 -12.33 1.94 5.56
C LYS A 97 -12.39 1.53 4.09
N ASP A 98 -11.76 2.30 3.22
CA ASP A 98 -11.63 2.02 1.78
C ASP A 98 -10.75 0.78 1.49
N LEU A 99 -9.90 0.38 2.44
CA LEU A 99 -9.10 -0.84 2.32
C LEU A 99 -9.92 -2.12 2.52
N GLN A 100 -11.18 -1.99 2.95
CA GLN A 100 -12.15 -3.08 3.11
C GLN A 100 -11.60 -4.27 3.90
N LEU A 101 -10.82 -4.00 4.95
CA LEU A 101 -10.12 -5.03 5.72
C LEU A 101 -11.10 -6.02 6.36
N ASN A 102 -12.28 -5.55 6.77
CA ASN A 102 -13.36 -6.37 7.31
C ASN A 102 -14.10 -7.21 6.24
N ALA A 103 -14.10 -6.78 4.98
CA ALA A 103 -14.83 -7.48 3.91
C ALA A 103 -14.13 -8.76 3.44
N GLY A 104 -12.84 -8.92 3.79
CA GLY A 104 -12.06 -10.13 3.54
C GLY A 104 -12.32 -11.27 4.54
N GLY A 105 -13.17 -11.05 5.54
CA GLY A 105 -13.39 -12.01 6.62
C GLY A 105 -12.28 -12.05 7.66
N LEU A 106 -11.38 -11.05 7.67
CA LEU A 106 -10.38 -10.93 8.71
C LEU A 106 -11.06 -10.59 10.03
N ASP A 107 -10.77 -11.37 11.06
CA ASP A 107 -11.22 -11.05 12.40
C ASP A 107 -10.35 -9.94 13.03
N GLU A 108 -10.81 -9.39 14.15
CA GLU A 108 -10.13 -8.30 14.84
C GLU A 108 -8.72 -8.68 15.30
N LYS A 109 -8.50 -9.96 15.63
CA LYS A 109 -7.19 -10.48 16.09
C LYS A 109 -6.20 -10.59 14.94
N GLU A 110 -6.67 -11.01 13.76
CA GLU A 110 -5.86 -11.07 12.55
C GLU A 110 -5.42 -9.68 12.13
N LEU A 111 -6.29 -8.68 12.22
CA LEU A 111 -5.95 -7.28 11.96
C LEU A 111 -4.92 -6.76 12.96
N GLU A 112 -5.11 -7.02 14.25
CA GLU A 112 -4.14 -6.68 15.28
C GLU A 112 -2.77 -7.31 15.02
N GLU A 113 -2.70 -8.60 14.66
CA GLU A 113 -1.43 -9.26 14.37
C GLU A 113 -0.74 -8.68 13.12
N ILE A 114 -1.49 -8.32 12.08
CA ILE A 114 -0.95 -7.66 10.87
C ILE A 114 -0.33 -6.31 11.22
N PHE A 115 -1.00 -5.51 12.05
CA PHE A 115 -0.55 -4.16 12.40
C PHE A 115 0.29 -4.07 13.67
N LYS A 116 0.52 -5.21 14.36
CA LYS A 116 1.27 -5.30 15.62
C LYS A 116 2.63 -4.61 15.57
N GLY A 117 3.35 -4.75 14.45
CA GLY A 117 4.63 -4.10 14.25
C GLY A 117 4.52 -2.57 14.29
N LEU A 118 3.54 -2.02 13.57
CA LEU A 118 3.25 -0.58 13.53
C LEU A 118 2.75 -0.07 14.88
N ILE A 119 1.81 -0.78 15.51
CA ILE A 119 1.26 -0.40 16.82
C ILE A 119 2.37 -0.37 17.87
N LYS A 120 3.24 -1.38 17.89
CA LYS A 120 4.39 -1.44 18.81
C LYS A 120 5.35 -0.28 18.59
N GLU A 121 5.65 0.07 17.33
CA GLU A 121 6.48 1.23 16.98
C GLU A 121 5.88 2.53 17.55
N LEU A 122 4.60 2.77 17.30
CA LEU A 122 3.88 3.96 17.78
C LEU A 122 3.83 4.02 19.32
N VAL A 123 3.45 2.93 19.98
CA VAL A 123 3.41 2.87 21.45
C VAL A 123 4.80 3.09 22.05
N SER A 124 5.85 2.54 21.45
CA SER A 124 7.23 2.75 21.92
C SER A 124 7.70 4.21 21.78
N ALA A 125 7.11 4.96 20.86
CA ALA A 125 7.34 6.38 20.66
C ALA A 125 6.44 7.29 21.53
N GLY A 126 5.54 6.71 22.34
CA GLY A 126 4.67 7.43 23.27
C GLY A 126 3.26 7.73 22.75
N TYR A 127 2.87 7.20 21.60
CA TYR A 127 1.53 7.36 21.06
C TYR A 127 0.55 6.38 21.71
N GLU A 128 -0.66 6.83 22.00
CA GLU A 128 -1.81 5.96 22.30
C GLU A 128 -2.51 5.60 20.99
N VAL A 129 -2.72 4.31 20.73
CA VAL A 129 -3.28 3.81 19.47
C VAL A 129 -4.51 2.97 19.74
N GLU A 130 -5.60 3.26 19.03
CA GLU A 130 -6.85 2.51 19.09
C GLU A 130 -7.30 2.19 17.66
N LEU A 131 -7.60 0.91 17.40
CA LEU A 131 -8.08 0.43 16.13
C LEU A 131 -9.59 0.16 16.25
N ASP A 132 -10.41 0.81 15.44
CA ASP A 132 -11.85 0.54 15.35
C ASP A 132 -12.09 -0.39 14.15
N GLY A 133 -11.81 -1.68 14.41
CA GLY A 133 -11.79 -2.73 13.40
C GLY A 133 -11.00 -2.34 12.14
N GLY A 134 -11.50 -2.74 10.97
CA GLY A 134 -10.92 -2.35 9.68
C GLY A 134 -11.37 -1.00 9.12
N ALA A 135 -11.86 -0.07 9.93
CA ALA A 135 -12.44 1.20 9.45
C ALA A 135 -11.62 2.44 9.85
N TRP A 136 -11.24 2.55 11.12
CA TRP A 136 -10.52 3.72 11.62
C TRP A 136 -9.31 3.32 12.46
N LEU A 137 -8.27 4.14 12.36
CA LEU A 137 -7.13 4.10 13.26
C LEU A 137 -7.02 5.46 13.97
N TRP A 138 -7.15 5.45 15.28
CA TRP A 138 -7.04 6.60 16.14
C TRP A 138 -5.66 6.62 16.79
N VAL A 139 -4.99 7.76 16.69
CA VAL A 139 -3.66 7.96 17.29
C VAL A 139 -3.68 9.24 18.11
N LYS A 140 -3.34 9.15 19.39
CA LYS A 140 -3.24 10.29 20.30
C LYS A 140 -1.80 10.47 20.78
N PHE A 141 -1.40 11.73 20.94
CA PHE A 141 -0.04 12.16 21.29
C PHE A 141 -0.05 13.36 22.22
#